data_AF-A0A4Q2Y3K7-F1
#
_entry.id   AF-A0A4Q2Y3K7-F1
#
_cell.length_a   1.000
_cell.length_b   1.000
_cell.length_c   1.000
_cell.angle_alpha   90.00
_cell.angle_beta   90.00
_cell.angle_gamma   90.00
#
_symmetry.space_group_name_H-M   'P 1'
#
loop_
_entity.id
_entity.type
_entity.pdbx_description
1 polymer ?
#
loop_
_entity_poly.entity_id
_entity_poly.type
_entity_poly.pdbx_seq_one_letter_code
_entity_poly.pdbx_strand_id
1 'polypeptide(L)'
;MSKTTDNVLLVPGESGWEIWSGPSPAELTLQEATTTERAGDLASLPSGDLILFFPVKAITAVPMRVTSDDETLFPDLAALHAERLGLRPDPMAGQLTDVFIIAREAENTALVSILLRNPGDGDMPPRGPKSFDISARAYPLDGDALAIWKEFGRWVFSLSHQGNLVYCQATSDTSSAPDEALAREIRLALIQLSMQGLEIEPNRVVVWTSNQETNTSALASAFKARVEVAPRPAPALPD
;
A
#
# COMPACT_ATOMS: atom_id res chain seq x y z
N MET A 1 -33.62 16.01 5.37
CA MET A 1 -32.32 16.22 6.05
C MET A 1 -31.61 14.88 6.06
N SER A 2 -30.80 14.59 5.03
CA SER A 2 -30.00 13.36 5.01
C SER A 2 -28.89 13.53 6.05
N LYS A 3 -28.84 12.66 7.07
CA LYS A 3 -27.66 12.59 7.94
C LYS A 3 -26.51 12.13 7.05
N THR A 4 -25.49 12.95 6.86
CA THR A 4 -24.24 12.51 6.23
C THR A 4 -23.68 11.41 7.12
N THR A 5 -23.54 10.20 6.57
CA THR A 5 -22.93 9.08 7.28
C THR A 5 -21.42 9.30 7.27
N ASP A 6 -20.80 9.35 8.45
CA ASP A 6 -19.36 9.53 8.55
C ASP A 6 -18.62 8.33 7.95
N ASN A 7 -17.47 8.61 7.32
CA ASN A 7 -16.54 7.57 6.89
C ASN A 7 -15.68 7.17 8.08
N VAL A 8 -15.44 5.87 8.22
CA VAL A 8 -14.53 5.29 9.21
C VAL A 8 -13.48 4.49 8.47
N LEU A 9 -12.22 4.90 8.52
CA LEU A 9 -11.12 4.18 7.88
C LEU A 9 -10.38 3.39 8.95
N LEU A 10 -10.17 2.11 8.67
CA LEU A 10 -9.33 1.24 9.46
C LEU A 10 -8.03 1.00 8.69
N VAL A 11 -6.93 1.59 9.17
CA VAL A 11 -5.65 1.62 8.46
C VAL A 11 -4.54 1.04 9.34
N PRO A 12 -3.58 0.28 8.78
CA PRO A 12 -2.43 -0.22 9.55
C PRO A 12 -1.57 0.95 10.07
N GLY A 13 -1.38 1.00 11.38
CA GLY A 13 -0.45 1.90 12.07
C GLY A 13 0.88 1.26 12.40
N GLU A 14 1.76 2.05 13.01
CA GLU A 14 3.11 1.59 13.36
C GLU A 14 3.09 0.42 14.34
N SER A 15 2.21 0.41 15.35
CA SER A 15 2.17 -0.65 16.39
C SER A 15 0.88 -1.49 16.37
N GLY A 16 -0.14 -1.04 15.68
CA GLY A 16 -1.47 -1.65 15.66
C GLY A 16 -2.35 -0.94 14.65
N TRP A 17 -3.66 -1.20 14.69
CA TRP A 17 -4.60 -0.51 13.82
C TRP A 17 -4.84 0.94 14.24
N GLU A 18 -4.99 1.82 13.26
CA GLU A 18 -5.45 3.19 13.42
C GLU A 18 -6.87 3.34 12.90
N ILE A 19 -7.70 4.05 13.68
CA ILE A 19 -9.09 4.35 13.37
C ILE A 19 -9.17 5.84 13.07
N TRP A 20 -9.54 6.16 11.83
CA TRP A 20 -9.76 7.52 11.36
C TRP A 20 -11.23 7.72 11.07
N SER A 21 -11.77 8.90 11.36
CA SER A 21 -13.16 9.22 11.00
C SER A 21 -13.34 10.68 10.61
N GLY A 22 -14.35 10.92 9.78
CA GLY A 22 -14.74 12.26 9.37
C GLY A 22 -15.93 12.25 8.40
N PRO A 23 -16.61 13.39 8.25
CA PRO A 23 -17.77 13.52 7.36
C PRO A 23 -17.38 13.54 5.87
N SER A 24 -16.12 13.87 5.58
CA SER A 24 -15.57 13.97 4.22
C SER A 24 -14.12 13.48 4.18
N PRO A 25 -13.60 13.06 3.02
CA PRO A 25 -12.19 12.64 2.88
C PRO A 25 -11.18 13.71 3.34
N ALA A 26 -11.50 15.00 3.15
CA ALA A 26 -10.63 16.11 3.55
C ALA A 26 -10.66 16.40 5.06
N GLU A 27 -11.62 15.83 5.80
CA GLU A 27 -11.86 16.08 7.22
C GLU A 27 -11.60 14.84 8.09
N LEU A 28 -10.85 13.87 7.56
CA LEU A 28 -10.48 12.68 8.30
C LEU A 28 -9.50 13.03 9.43
N THR A 29 -9.86 12.63 10.64
CA THR A 29 -9.05 12.83 11.84
C THR A 29 -8.82 11.51 12.56
N LEU A 30 -7.61 11.32 13.07
CA LEU A 30 -7.25 10.14 13.86
C LEU A 30 -8.06 10.16 15.16
N GLN A 31 -8.89 9.14 15.35
CA GLN A 31 -9.66 8.95 16.59
C GLN A 31 -8.87 8.11 17.60
N GLU A 32 -8.23 7.05 17.11
CA GLU A 32 -7.53 6.09 17.96
C GLU A 32 -6.38 5.42 17.20
N ALA A 33 -5.22 5.31 17.85
CA ALA A 33 -4.11 4.47 17.43
C ALA A 33 -3.93 3.36 18.46
N THR A 34 -4.21 2.12 18.05
CA THR A 34 -4.21 0.94 18.94
C THR A 34 -2.85 0.24 18.94
N THR A 35 -2.69 -0.72 19.85
CA THR A 35 -1.61 -1.74 19.81
C THR A 35 -2.13 -3.10 19.36
N THR A 36 -3.37 -3.16 18.87
CA THR A 36 -4.04 -4.39 18.45
C THR A 36 -3.56 -4.77 17.04
N GLU A 37 -3.06 -6.00 16.88
CA GLU A 37 -2.58 -6.48 15.58
C GLU A 37 -3.69 -7.09 14.71
N ARG A 38 -4.68 -7.76 15.31
CA ARG A 38 -5.78 -8.40 14.58
C ARG A 38 -6.98 -7.46 14.49
N ALA A 39 -7.52 -7.28 13.28
CA ALA A 39 -8.68 -6.42 13.09
C ALA A 39 -9.90 -6.95 13.86
N GLY A 40 -10.06 -8.27 13.95
CA GLY A 40 -11.16 -8.92 14.67
C GLY A 40 -11.16 -8.71 16.19
N ASP A 41 -10.02 -8.28 16.76
CA ASP A 41 -9.90 -8.02 18.19
C ASP A 41 -10.22 -6.54 18.54
N LEU A 42 -10.54 -5.72 17.53
CA LEU A 42 -10.87 -4.32 17.74
C LEU A 42 -12.23 -4.17 18.42
N ALA A 43 -12.24 -3.49 19.56
CA ALA A 43 -13.45 -3.12 20.27
C ALA A 43 -13.95 -1.74 19.80
N SER A 44 -15.26 -1.51 19.92
CA SER A 44 -15.85 -0.16 19.87
C SER A 44 -15.59 0.65 18.59
N LEU A 45 -15.61 0.02 17.41
CA LEU A 45 -15.51 0.73 16.13
C LEU A 45 -16.60 1.82 16.02
N PRO A 46 -16.25 3.06 15.63
CA PRO A 46 -17.22 4.13 15.41
C PRO A 46 -18.33 3.71 14.44
N SER A 47 -19.52 4.29 14.62
CA SER A 47 -20.62 4.13 13.66
C SER A 47 -20.33 4.91 12.38
N GLY A 48 -20.74 4.39 11.22
CA GLY A 48 -20.47 5.01 9.92
C GLY A 48 -20.12 3.99 8.85
N ASP A 49 -19.73 4.44 7.67
CA ASP A 49 -19.29 3.56 6.59
C ASP A 49 -17.83 3.14 6.84
N LEU A 50 -17.65 1.87 7.21
CA LEU A 50 -16.33 1.32 7.53
C LEU A 50 -15.60 0.91 6.25
N ILE A 51 -14.38 1.39 6.09
CA ILE A 51 -13.49 1.07 4.97
C ILE A 51 -12.21 0.47 5.55
N LEU A 52 -11.90 -0.74 5.13
CA LEU A 52 -10.72 -1.47 5.60
C LEU A 52 -9.56 -1.30 4.62
N PHE A 53 -8.40 -0.89 5.10
CA PHE A 53 -7.17 -0.92 4.32
C PHE A 53 -6.35 -2.13 4.74
N PHE A 54 -6.23 -3.12 3.86
CA PHE A 54 -5.37 -4.27 4.09
C PHE A 54 -3.90 -3.83 4.17
N PRO A 55 -3.13 -4.35 5.12
CA PRO A 55 -1.72 -4.03 5.22
C PRO A 55 -0.94 -4.58 4.04
N VAL A 56 0.20 -3.95 3.75
CA VAL A 56 1.07 -4.35 2.64
C VAL A 56 1.54 -5.81 2.81
N LYS A 57 1.66 -6.29 4.05
CA LYS A 57 2.01 -7.70 4.34
C LYS A 57 0.93 -8.71 3.91
N ALA A 58 -0.29 -8.28 3.63
CA ALA A 58 -1.42 -9.11 3.22
C ALA A 58 -1.58 -9.25 1.72
N ILE A 59 -0.81 -8.49 0.93
CA ILE A 59 -0.93 -8.48 -0.52
C ILE A 59 0.38 -8.87 -1.20
N THR A 60 0.28 -9.27 -2.47
CA THR A 60 1.41 -9.35 -3.40
C THR A 60 1.13 -8.41 -4.56
N ALA A 61 1.98 -7.41 -4.75
CA ALA A 61 1.93 -6.53 -5.91
C ALA A 61 2.68 -7.16 -7.08
N VAL A 62 2.04 -7.26 -8.23
CA VAL A 62 2.57 -7.91 -9.45
C VAL A 62 2.50 -6.89 -10.57
N PRO A 63 3.59 -6.13 -10.78
CA PRO A 63 3.62 -5.11 -11.81
C PRO A 63 4.01 -5.73 -13.15
N MET A 64 3.42 -5.23 -14.24
CA MET A 64 3.57 -5.82 -15.57
C MET A 64 3.33 -4.80 -16.68
N ARG A 65 3.82 -5.11 -17.87
CA ARG A 65 3.44 -4.43 -19.12
C ARG A 65 2.62 -5.36 -20.00
N VAL A 66 1.60 -4.81 -20.62
CA VAL A 66 0.76 -5.50 -21.60
C VAL A 66 0.76 -4.74 -22.93
N THR A 67 0.82 -5.48 -24.04
CA THR A 67 0.72 -4.94 -25.40
C THR A 67 -0.76 -4.77 -25.80
N SER A 68 -1.52 -4.04 -24.99
CA SER A 68 -2.94 -3.78 -25.21
C SER A 68 -3.35 -2.51 -24.47
N ASP A 69 -4.28 -1.76 -25.06
CA ASP A 69 -4.95 -0.60 -24.47
C ASP A 69 -6.39 -0.89 -24.01
N ASP A 70 -6.92 -2.07 -24.39
CA ASP A 70 -8.26 -2.55 -24.06
C ASP A 70 -8.33 -3.02 -22.60
N GLU A 71 -8.93 -2.18 -21.75
CA GLU A 71 -9.07 -2.44 -20.31
C GLU A 71 -9.83 -3.73 -20.00
N THR A 72 -10.70 -4.18 -20.90
CA THR A 72 -11.48 -5.41 -20.69
C THR A 72 -10.62 -6.67 -20.65
N LEU A 73 -9.40 -6.60 -21.21
CA LEU A 73 -8.44 -7.70 -21.23
C LEU A 73 -7.50 -7.71 -20.02
N PHE A 74 -7.42 -6.62 -19.27
CA PHE A 74 -6.43 -6.46 -18.19
C PHE A 74 -6.58 -7.51 -17.07
N PRO A 75 -7.79 -7.86 -16.59
CA PRO A 75 -7.95 -8.91 -15.58
C PRO A 75 -7.40 -10.26 -16.04
N ASP A 76 -7.69 -10.67 -17.28
CA ASP A 76 -7.23 -11.94 -17.83
C ASP A 76 -5.72 -11.96 -18.03
N LEU A 77 -5.14 -10.86 -18.54
CA LEU A 77 -3.69 -10.73 -18.68
C LEU A 77 -2.97 -10.75 -17.33
N ALA A 78 -3.53 -10.09 -16.32
CA ALA A 78 -3.03 -10.11 -14.95
C ALA A 78 -3.09 -11.51 -14.34
N ALA A 79 -4.18 -12.25 -14.56
CA ALA A 79 -4.31 -13.63 -14.10
C ALA A 79 -3.25 -14.55 -14.74
N LEU A 80 -3.07 -14.47 -16.07
CA LEU A 80 -2.03 -15.22 -16.78
C LEU A 80 -0.62 -14.88 -16.27
N HIS A 81 -0.37 -13.61 -15.97
CA HIS A 81 0.92 -13.19 -15.42
C HIS A 81 1.15 -13.73 -14.01
N ALA A 82 0.14 -13.67 -13.14
CA ALA A 82 0.19 -14.23 -11.80
C ALA A 82 0.45 -15.74 -11.83
N GLU A 83 -0.27 -16.48 -12.69
CA GLU A 83 -0.07 -17.92 -12.86
C GLU A 83 1.35 -18.27 -13.28
N ARG A 84 1.94 -17.50 -14.20
CA ARG A 84 3.34 -17.66 -14.64
C ARG A 84 4.34 -17.47 -13.49
N LEU A 85 4.01 -16.61 -12.52
CA LEU A 85 4.80 -16.42 -11.29
C LEU A 85 4.51 -17.48 -10.22
N GLY A 86 3.63 -18.45 -10.49
CA GLY A 86 3.21 -19.46 -9.52
C GLY A 86 2.23 -18.93 -8.48
N LEU A 87 1.67 -17.74 -8.68
CA LEU A 87 0.68 -17.13 -7.80
C LEU A 87 -0.71 -17.57 -8.25
N ARG A 88 -1.45 -18.27 -7.39
CA ARG A 88 -2.82 -18.70 -7.66
C ARG A 88 -3.73 -18.25 -6.53
N PRO A 89 -4.54 -17.20 -6.74
CA PRO A 89 -5.61 -16.84 -5.82
C PRO A 89 -6.54 -18.04 -5.59
N ASP A 90 -7.11 -18.15 -4.40
CA ASP A 90 -8.10 -19.17 -4.09
C ASP A 90 -9.39 -18.87 -4.88
N PRO A 91 -9.81 -19.74 -5.83
CA PRO A 91 -10.98 -19.49 -6.65
C PRO A 91 -12.28 -19.48 -5.83
N MET A 92 -12.27 -20.03 -4.61
CA MET A 92 -13.43 -20.09 -3.72
C MET A 92 -13.51 -18.91 -2.75
N ALA A 93 -12.50 -18.04 -2.70
CA ALA A 93 -12.41 -16.92 -1.76
C ALA A 93 -12.98 -15.59 -2.31
N GLY A 94 -13.68 -15.63 -3.44
CA GLY A 94 -14.25 -14.45 -4.09
C GLY A 94 -13.19 -13.62 -4.84
N GLN A 95 -13.45 -12.32 -5.01
CA GLN A 95 -12.55 -11.42 -5.72
C GLN A 95 -11.42 -10.97 -4.80
N LEU A 96 -10.27 -11.63 -4.91
CA LEU A 96 -9.03 -11.30 -4.18
C LEU A 96 -8.00 -10.58 -5.05
N THR A 97 -8.38 -10.19 -6.26
CA THR A 97 -7.48 -9.55 -7.22
C THR A 97 -8.08 -8.28 -7.78
N ASP A 98 -7.24 -7.26 -7.89
CA ASP A 98 -7.57 -6.01 -8.56
C ASP A 98 -6.41 -5.55 -9.44
N VAL A 99 -6.70 -4.78 -10.49
CA VAL A 99 -5.70 -4.34 -11.48
C VAL A 99 -5.80 -2.83 -11.67
N PHE A 100 -4.68 -2.16 -11.47
CA PHE A 100 -4.58 -0.71 -11.61
C PHE A 100 -3.67 -0.33 -12.77
N ILE A 101 -4.07 0.72 -13.49
CA ILE A 101 -3.27 1.30 -14.57
C ILE A 101 -2.23 2.24 -13.97
N ILE A 102 -0.96 2.01 -14.29
CA ILE A 102 0.16 2.87 -13.89
C ILE A 102 0.37 3.96 -14.95
N ALA A 103 0.45 3.56 -16.22
CA ALA A 103 0.72 4.46 -17.34
C ALA A 103 0.25 3.84 -18.66
N ARG A 104 -0.15 4.70 -19.60
CA ARG A 104 -0.46 4.32 -20.98
C ARG A 104 0.63 4.86 -21.89
N GLU A 105 1.29 3.95 -22.61
CA GLU A 105 2.29 4.24 -23.63
C GLU A 105 1.72 3.87 -25.02
N ALA A 106 2.34 4.33 -26.11
CA ALA A 106 1.76 4.22 -27.47
C ALA A 106 1.40 2.79 -27.92
N GLU A 107 2.13 1.77 -27.43
CA GLU A 107 1.90 0.36 -27.78
C GLU A 107 1.76 -0.54 -26.55
N ASN A 108 1.90 0.00 -25.34
CA ASN A 108 1.90 -0.76 -24.10
C ASN A 108 1.15 -0.04 -22.98
N THR A 109 0.49 -0.81 -22.12
CA THR A 109 -0.04 -0.30 -20.84
C THR A 109 0.75 -0.92 -19.70
N ALA A 110 1.26 -0.08 -18.79
CA ALA A 110 1.85 -0.52 -17.55
C ALA A 110 0.76 -0.69 -16.50
N LEU A 111 0.72 -1.85 -15.84
CA LEU A 111 -0.29 -2.25 -14.87
C LEU A 111 0.38 -2.72 -13.58
N VAL A 112 -0.34 -2.62 -12.46
CA VAL A 112 -0.06 -3.37 -11.24
C VAL A 112 -1.27 -4.20 -10.87
N SER A 113 -1.08 -5.51 -10.76
CA SER A 113 -2.06 -6.44 -10.21
C SER A 113 -1.81 -6.62 -8.72
N ILE A 114 -2.83 -6.42 -7.89
CA ILE A 114 -2.77 -6.62 -6.46
C ILE A 114 -3.47 -7.93 -6.14
N LEU A 115 -2.74 -8.88 -5.55
CA LEU A 115 -3.28 -10.15 -5.10
C LEU A 115 -3.37 -10.13 -3.58
N LEU A 116 -4.59 -10.10 -3.06
CA LEU A 116 -4.88 -10.24 -1.64
C LEU A 116 -4.77 -11.71 -1.23
N ARG A 117 -4.02 -11.98 -0.15
CA ARG A 117 -4.06 -13.30 0.50
C ARG A 117 -5.44 -13.50 1.11
N ASN A 118 -5.98 -14.72 0.99
CA ASN A 118 -7.27 -15.09 1.59
C ASN A 118 -7.28 -14.72 3.10
N PRO A 119 -8.17 -13.81 3.54
CA PRO A 119 -8.24 -13.39 4.94
C PRO A 119 -8.55 -14.56 5.87
N GLY A 120 -7.77 -14.70 6.93
CA GLY A 120 -7.98 -15.70 7.98
C GLY A 120 -8.80 -15.19 9.17
N ASP A 121 -8.94 -16.04 10.18
CA ASP A 121 -9.60 -15.68 11.44
C ASP A 121 -8.92 -14.47 12.10
N GLY A 122 -9.69 -13.39 12.28
CA GLY A 122 -9.23 -12.14 12.91
C GLY A 122 -8.64 -11.12 11.93
N ASP A 123 -8.51 -11.42 10.64
CA ASP A 123 -8.07 -10.44 9.63
C ASP A 123 -9.17 -9.43 9.27
N MET A 124 -10.44 -9.78 9.54
CA MET A 124 -11.59 -8.91 9.31
C MET A 124 -12.06 -8.25 10.62
N PRO A 125 -12.48 -6.97 10.60
CA PRO A 125 -13.05 -6.31 11.76
C PRO A 125 -14.39 -6.96 12.18
N PRO A 126 -14.81 -6.83 13.47
CA PRO A 126 -16.08 -7.41 13.95
C PRO A 126 -17.31 -6.88 13.21
N ARG A 127 -17.24 -5.64 12.75
CA ARG A 127 -18.23 -5.04 11.86
C ARG A 127 -17.72 -5.15 10.44
N GLY A 128 -18.44 -5.87 9.59
CA GLY A 128 -18.05 -6.04 8.18
C GLY A 128 -17.84 -4.68 7.49
N PRO A 129 -16.72 -4.48 6.78
CA PRO A 129 -16.48 -3.23 6.06
C PRO A 129 -17.43 -3.11 4.86
N LYS A 130 -17.79 -1.88 4.50
CA LYS A 130 -18.57 -1.56 3.30
C LYS A 130 -17.74 -1.74 2.03
N SER A 131 -16.46 -1.40 2.11
CA SER A 131 -15.46 -1.58 1.06
C SER A 131 -14.08 -1.76 1.68
N PHE A 132 -13.13 -2.18 0.86
CA PHE A 132 -11.74 -2.33 1.27
C PHE A 132 -10.79 -1.90 0.15
N ASP A 133 -9.57 -1.53 0.54
CA ASP A 133 -8.45 -1.25 -0.36
C ASP A 133 -7.14 -1.67 0.34
N ILE A 134 -5.98 -1.32 -0.19
CA ILE A 134 -4.65 -1.56 0.38
C ILE A 134 -4.09 -0.29 1.00
N SER A 135 -3.38 -0.43 2.11
CA SER A 135 -2.80 0.71 2.85
C SER A 135 -1.87 1.58 2.01
N ALA A 136 -1.16 1.00 1.03
CA ALA A 136 -0.31 1.75 0.11
C ALA A 136 -1.08 2.78 -0.75
N ARG A 137 -2.38 2.55 -1.02
CA ARG A 137 -3.26 3.49 -1.74
C ARG A 137 -3.88 4.55 -0.82
N ALA A 138 -3.86 4.33 0.50
CA ALA A 138 -4.30 5.33 1.46
C ALA A 138 -3.40 6.57 1.50
N TYR A 139 -2.18 6.48 0.96
CA TYR A 139 -1.20 7.56 1.02
C TYR A 139 -0.67 7.91 -0.38
N PRO A 140 -1.46 8.62 -1.21
CA PRO A 140 -1.01 9.08 -2.52
C PRO A 140 0.29 9.88 -2.41
N LEU A 141 1.20 9.63 -3.37
CA LEU A 141 2.52 10.24 -3.39
C LEU A 141 2.77 10.81 -4.77
N ASP A 142 2.99 12.13 -4.85
CA ASP A 142 3.19 12.81 -6.12
C ASP A 142 4.52 12.45 -6.78
N GLY A 143 4.48 12.33 -8.11
CA GLY A 143 5.66 12.16 -8.96
C GLY A 143 6.28 10.76 -8.87
N ASP A 144 7.60 10.71 -9.07
CA ASP A 144 8.40 9.48 -9.04
C ASP A 144 9.09 9.38 -7.68
N ALA A 145 8.41 8.77 -6.72
CA ALA A 145 8.84 8.80 -5.34
C ALA A 145 8.66 7.46 -4.62
N LEU A 146 9.50 7.26 -3.61
CA LEU A 146 9.50 6.12 -2.72
C LEU A 146 9.04 6.57 -1.33
N ALA A 147 7.95 6.02 -0.82
CA ALA A 147 7.55 6.20 0.57
C ALA A 147 7.90 4.97 1.40
N ILE A 148 8.36 5.18 2.63
CA ILE A 148 8.77 4.13 3.57
C ILE A 148 8.09 4.41 4.91
N TRP A 149 7.36 3.45 5.46
CA TRP A 149 6.67 3.58 6.75
C TRP A 149 6.61 2.25 7.50
N LYS A 150 6.10 2.26 8.73
CA LYS A 150 5.88 1.04 9.52
C LYS A 150 4.42 0.62 9.55
N GLU A 151 4.21 -0.69 9.44
CA GLU A 151 2.95 -1.36 9.72
C GLU A 151 3.20 -2.51 10.69
N PHE A 152 2.54 -2.49 11.86
CA PHE A 152 2.68 -3.54 12.88
C PHE A 152 4.15 -3.89 13.21
N GLY A 153 4.97 -2.86 13.41
CA GLY A 153 6.38 -2.95 13.78
C GLY A 153 7.34 -3.26 12.63
N ARG A 154 6.83 -3.44 11.41
CA ARG A 154 7.61 -3.82 10.23
C ARG A 154 7.68 -2.70 9.22
N TRP A 155 8.86 -2.47 8.64
CA TRP A 155 9.01 -1.53 7.55
C TRP A 155 8.31 -2.03 6.29
N VAL A 156 7.64 -1.14 5.60
CA VAL A 156 7.03 -1.36 4.29
C VAL A 156 7.36 -0.16 3.41
N PHE A 157 7.25 -0.34 2.10
CA PHE A 157 7.43 0.76 1.17
C PHE A 157 6.44 0.71 0.00
N SER A 158 6.23 1.87 -0.62
CA SER A 158 5.54 2.02 -1.91
C SER A 158 6.39 2.82 -2.87
N LEU A 159 6.31 2.45 -4.15
CA LEU A 159 6.88 3.16 -5.27
C LEU A 159 5.75 3.77 -6.09
N SER A 160 5.89 5.07 -6.36
CA SER A 160 5.00 5.82 -7.24
C SER A 160 5.71 6.20 -8.53
N HIS A 161 4.95 6.27 -9.62
CA HIS A 161 5.37 6.84 -10.90
C HIS A 161 4.30 7.80 -11.38
N GLN A 162 4.66 9.06 -11.59
CA GLN A 162 3.72 10.13 -11.95
C GLN A 162 2.47 10.20 -11.05
N GLY A 163 2.61 9.89 -9.75
CA GLY A 163 1.49 9.87 -8.80
C GLY A 163 0.78 8.51 -8.68
N ASN A 164 0.98 7.57 -9.60
CA ASN A 164 0.33 6.27 -9.58
C ASN A 164 1.15 5.25 -8.80
N LEU A 165 0.49 4.44 -7.97
CA LEU A 165 1.12 3.32 -7.28
C LEU A 165 1.60 2.29 -8.30
N VAL A 166 2.90 2.01 -8.31
CA VAL A 166 3.53 1.01 -9.20
C VAL A 166 3.74 -0.30 -8.45
N TYR A 167 4.23 -0.20 -7.21
CA TYR A 167 4.65 -1.35 -6.43
C TYR A 167 4.61 -1.01 -4.95
N CYS A 168 4.34 -2.02 -4.12
CA CYS A 168 4.51 -1.92 -2.69
C CYS A 168 4.86 -3.27 -2.10
N GLN A 169 5.65 -3.27 -1.03
CA GLN A 169 6.09 -4.49 -0.38
C GLN A 169 6.35 -4.27 1.11
N ALA A 170 5.95 -5.24 1.92
CA ALA A 170 6.36 -5.33 3.30
C ALA A 170 7.74 -5.99 3.38
N THR A 171 8.65 -5.40 4.14
CA THR A 171 10.04 -5.87 4.20
C THR A 171 10.22 -6.87 5.34
N SER A 172 11.40 -7.49 5.42
CA SER A 172 11.76 -8.33 6.57
C SER A 172 12.20 -7.53 7.80
N ASP A 173 12.41 -6.22 7.67
CA ASP A 173 13.03 -5.38 8.69
C ASP A 173 12.03 -4.85 9.73
N THR A 174 12.38 -5.03 11.01
CA THR A 174 11.64 -4.55 12.19
C THR A 174 12.47 -3.60 13.06
N SER A 175 13.59 -3.10 12.54
CA SER A 175 14.48 -2.15 13.19
C SER A 175 13.75 -0.87 13.61
N SER A 176 14.29 -0.13 14.59
CA SER A 176 13.71 1.13 15.04
C SER A 176 13.85 2.25 14.00
N ALA A 177 14.87 2.21 13.14
CA ALA A 177 15.19 3.21 12.13
C ALA A 177 15.69 2.53 10.84
N PRO A 178 15.52 3.15 9.66
CA PRO A 178 16.00 2.60 8.39
C PRO A 178 17.49 2.28 8.38
N ASP A 179 17.83 1.01 8.17
CA ASP A 179 19.20 0.54 8.14
C ASP A 179 19.66 0.09 6.73
N GLU A 180 20.88 -0.44 6.65
CA GLU A 180 21.45 -0.94 5.39
C GLU A 180 20.71 -2.17 4.86
N ALA A 181 20.10 -2.98 5.73
CA ALA A 181 19.34 -4.16 5.32
C ALA A 181 18.04 -3.75 4.63
N LEU A 182 17.31 -2.78 5.21
CA LEU A 182 16.13 -2.19 4.60
C LEU A 182 16.47 -1.56 3.24
N ALA A 183 17.49 -0.71 3.20
CA ALA A 183 17.90 -0.03 1.96
C ALA A 183 18.26 -1.04 0.86
N ARG A 184 18.97 -2.11 1.21
CA ARG A 184 19.31 -3.20 0.28
C ARG A 184 18.07 -3.94 -0.21
N GLU A 185 17.13 -4.26 0.67
CA GLU A 185 15.89 -4.97 0.30
C GLU A 185 15.07 -4.16 -0.71
N ILE A 186 14.89 -2.86 -0.46
CA ILE A 186 14.20 -1.95 -1.38
C ILE A 186 14.94 -1.90 -2.73
N ARG A 187 16.27 -1.76 -2.74
CA ARG A 187 17.05 -1.74 -3.98
C ARG A 187 16.91 -3.03 -4.78
N LEU A 188 16.88 -4.18 -4.13
CA LEU A 188 16.66 -5.47 -4.81
C LEU A 188 15.30 -5.51 -5.48
N ALA A 189 14.25 -5.01 -4.81
CA ALA A 189 12.93 -4.89 -5.42
C ALA A 189 12.94 -3.97 -6.65
N LEU A 190 13.56 -2.79 -6.57
CA LEU A 190 13.67 -1.88 -7.73
C LEU A 190 14.45 -2.50 -8.91
N ILE A 191 15.52 -3.27 -8.63
CA ILE A 191 16.24 -4.00 -9.68
C ILE A 191 15.34 -5.06 -10.32
N GLN A 192 14.52 -5.77 -9.54
CA GLN A 192 13.55 -6.74 -10.07
C GLN A 192 12.51 -6.07 -10.97
N LEU A 193 12.00 -4.90 -10.58
CA LEU A 193 11.07 -4.11 -11.41
C LEU A 193 11.71 -3.70 -12.74
N SER A 194 12.95 -3.19 -12.70
CA SER A 194 13.70 -2.82 -13.90
C SER A 194 13.91 -4.03 -14.84
N MET A 195 14.23 -5.21 -14.29
CA MET A 195 14.34 -6.45 -15.09
C MET A 195 13.00 -6.88 -15.72
N GLN A 196 11.87 -6.47 -15.16
CA GLN A 196 10.52 -6.69 -15.71
C GLN A 196 10.12 -5.58 -16.70
N GLY A 197 11.04 -4.65 -16.99
CA GLY A 197 10.85 -3.52 -17.89
C GLY A 197 10.35 -2.25 -17.19
N LEU A 198 9.96 -2.30 -15.92
CA LEU A 198 9.48 -1.15 -15.18
C LEU A 198 10.65 -0.42 -14.50
N GLU A 199 11.41 0.31 -15.32
CA GLU A 199 12.52 1.13 -14.87
C GLU A 199 12.01 2.47 -14.33
N ILE A 200 11.92 2.55 -13.00
CA ILE A 200 11.55 3.77 -12.28
C ILE A 200 12.66 4.10 -11.30
N GLU A 201 13.29 5.26 -11.49
CA GLU A 201 14.28 5.80 -10.57
C GLU A 201 13.60 6.89 -9.71
N PRO A 202 13.33 6.62 -8.42
CA PRO A 202 12.67 7.62 -7.58
C PRO A 202 13.59 8.83 -7.42
N ASN A 203 13.06 10.04 -7.62
CA ASN A 203 13.80 11.29 -7.40
C ASN A 203 13.71 11.78 -5.95
N ARG A 204 12.75 11.23 -5.19
CA ARG A 204 12.46 11.55 -3.79
C ARG A 204 12.19 10.29 -3.00
N VAL A 205 12.76 10.22 -1.79
CA VAL A 205 12.51 9.17 -0.80
C VAL A 205 12.00 9.83 0.47
N VAL A 206 10.84 9.40 0.94
CA VAL A 206 10.21 9.93 2.15
C VAL A 206 10.09 8.82 3.18
N VAL A 207 10.65 9.04 4.37
CA VAL A 207 10.45 8.19 5.53
C VAL A 207 9.34 8.81 6.36
N TRP A 208 8.20 8.13 6.41
CA TRP A 208 7.08 8.53 7.26
C TRP A 208 7.24 7.96 8.66
N THR A 209 7.46 8.86 9.62
CA THR A 209 7.64 8.51 11.03
C THR A 209 7.34 9.72 11.91
N SER A 210 6.93 9.45 13.15
CA SER A 210 6.79 10.49 14.17
C SER A 210 8.14 11.00 14.69
N ASN A 211 9.21 10.22 14.54
CA ASN A 211 10.56 10.58 14.98
C ASN A 211 11.31 11.36 13.90
N GLN A 212 11.33 12.70 14.02
CA GLN A 212 12.05 13.57 13.07
C GLN A 212 13.58 13.42 13.11
N GLU A 213 14.14 12.85 14.18
CA GLU A 213 15.58 12.58 14.31
C GLU A 213 15.98 11.20 13.74
N THR A 214 15.06 10.53 13.03
CA THR A 214 15.32 9.23 12.42
C THR A 214 16.53 9.31 11.49
N ASN A 215 17.54 8.48 11.77
CA ASN A 215 18.72 8.38 10.93
C ASN A 215 18.36 7.76 9.57
N THR A 216 18.63 8.48 8.49
CA THR A 216 18.36 8.06 7.11
C THR A 216 19.64 7.87 6.28
N SER A 217 20.82 7.84 6.91
CA SER A 217 22.12 7.76 6.22
C SER A 217 22.25 6.54 5.31
N ALA A 218 21.71 5.39 5.71
CA ALA A 218 21.69 4.17 4.91
C ALA A 218 20.89 4.35 3.61
N LEU A 219 19.73 4.99 3.71
CA LEU A 219 18.90 5.33 2.54
C LEU A 219 19.59 6.37 1.66
N ALA A 220 20.12 7.44 2.25
CA ALA A 220 20.83 8.50 1.50
C ALA A 220 22.07 7.98 0.76
N SER A 221 22.73 6.94 1.28
CA SER A 221 23.85 6.29 0.61
C SER A 221 23.41 5.32 -0.48
N ALA A 222 22.22 4.72 -0.33
CA ALA A 222 21.69 3.72 -1.25
C ALA A 222 20.99 4.31 -2.48
N PHE A 223 20.38 5.49 -2.33
CA PHE A 223 19.57 6.14 -3.37
C PHE A 223 20.19 7.45 -3.83
N LYS A 224 20.17 7.72 -5.14
CA LYS A 224 20.58 9.01 -5.73
C LYS A 224 19.47 10.07 -5.64
N ALA A 225 18.64 9.98 -4.61
CA ALA A 225 17.40 10.74 -4.46
C ALA A 225 17.49 11.62 -3.21
N ARG A 226 16.70 12.69 -3.18
CA ARG A 226 16.54 13.47 -1.95
C ARG A 226 15.80 12.61 -0.92
N VAL A 227 16.45 12.34 0.21
CA VAL A 227 15.83 11.64 1.35
C VAL A 227 15.33 12.65 2.37
N GLU A 228 14.08 12.51 2.81
CA GLU A 228 13.49 13.35 3.84
C GLU A 228 12.66 12.54 4.83
N VAL A 229 12.50 13.12 6.02
CA VAL A 229 11.69 12.58 7.11
C VAL A 229 10.48 13.48 7.28
N ALA A 230 9.29 12.89 7.32
CA ALA A 230 8.04 13.61 7.49
C ALA A 230 7.06 12.79 8.35
N PRO A 231 6.08 13.42 9.02
CA PRO A 231 4.97 12.66 9.59
C PRO A 231 4.19 11.96 8.46
N ARG A 232 3.60 10.80 8.79
CA ARG A 232 2.69 10.12 7.85
C ARG A 232 1.47 11.02 7.60
N PRO A 233 1.08 11.26 6.33
CA PRO A 233 -0.11 12.04 6.04
C PRO A 233 -1.38 11.34 6.55
N ALA A 234 -2.47 12.09 6.68
CA ALA A 234 -3.78 11.48 6.90
C ALA A 234 -4.13 10.55 5.71
N PRO A 235 -4.76 9.39 5.97
CA PRO A 235 -5.16 8.50 4.90
C PRO A 235 -6.23 9.16 4.03
N ALA A 236 -6.09 9.00 2.71
CA ALA A 236 -7.08 9.38 1.74
C ALA A 236 -8.03 8.20 1.43
N LEU A 237 -9.25 8.53 1.02
CA LEU A 237 -10.11 7.54 0.38
C LEU A 237 -9.60 7.30 -1.04
N PRO A 238 -9.57 6.04 -1.51
CA PRO A 238 -9.20 5.74 -2.87
C PRO A 238 -10.24 6.29 -3.85
N ASP A 239 -9.75 6.79 -4.99
CA ASP A 239 -10.56 7.20 -6.14
C ASP A 239 -11.24 6.00 -6.83
#